data_AF-A0A844KGJ4-F1
#
_entry.id   AF-A0A844KGJ4-F1
#
_cell.length_a   1.000
_cell.length_b   1.000
_cell.length_c   1.000
_cell.angle_alpha   90.00
_cell.angle_beta   90.00
_cell.angle_gamma   90.00
#
_symmetry.space_group_name_H-M   'P 1'
#
loop_
_entity.id
_entity.type
_entity.pdbx_description
1 polymer ?
#
loop_
_entity_poly.entity_id
_entity_poly.type
_entity_poly.pdbx_seq_one_letter_code
_entity_poly.pdbx_strand_id
1 'polypeptide(L)'
;MHVKAKQMAFGGLILAVTVVCMALGSVIETNTLFLLAAAAFFVGIVIREFGLRTGAAFYLAAILLGFLVTPNKFYVITFAAMGFYILGIEAVWIFLAKRPQMGHRMGIYWLVKYVIFNLVYLPCLFGFRSMLFQKAVSDQMLLVAVAVGQIALLIYDKAYQYVQGTLWEKWRKRIL
;
A
#
# COMPACT_ATOMS: atom_id res chain seq x y z
N MET A 1 -12.55 -10.75 26.14
CA MET A 1 -11.17 -11.15 25.79
C MET A 1 -11.02 -11.82 24.40
N HIS A 2 -12.09 -12.21 23.70
CA HIS A 2 -11.99 -12.88 22.37
C HIS A 2 -11.50 -12.01 21.20
N VAL A 3 -11.72 -10.69 21.22
CA VAL A 3 -11.39 -9.81 20.08
C VAL A 3 -9.87 -9.69 19.88
N LYS A 4 -9.08 -9.66 20.97
CA LYS A 4 -7.61 -9.57 20.89
C LYS A 4 -6.97 -10.84 20.33
N ALA A 5 -7.48 -12.01 20.69
CA ALA A 5 -7.00 -13.28 20.14
C ALA A 5 -7.30 -13.41 18.64
N LYS A 6 -8.53 -13.05 18.22
CA LYS A 6 -8.93 -13.03 16.81
C LYS A 6 -8.06 -12.06 15.99
N GLN A 7 -7.80 -10.87 16.53
CA GLN A 7 -6.93 -9.87 15.91
C GLN A 7 -5.49 -10.38 15.71
N MET A 8 -4.91 -11.04 16.72
CA MET A 8 -3.56 -11.59 16.60
C MET A 8 -3.49 -12.75 15.60
N ALA A 9 -4.46 -13.67 15.64
CA ALA A 9 -4.48 -14.83 14.74
C ALA A 9 -4.68 -14.40 13.28
N PHE A 10 -5.68 -13.54 13.02
CA PHE A 10 -5.94 -13.03 11.68
C PHE A 10 -4.78 -12.16 11.17
N GLY A 11 -4.29 -11.24 12.01
CA GLY A 11 -3.14 -10.40 11.67
C GLY A 11 -1.90 -11.23 11.34
N GLY A 12 -1.60 -12.27 12.12
CA GLY A 12 -0.48 -13.18 11.88
C GLY A 12 -0.61 -13.98 10.57
N LEU A 13 -1.80 -14.52 10.28
CA LEU A 13 -2.06 -15.24 9.04
C LEU A 13 -1.88 -14.33 7.82
N ILE A 14 -2.50 -13.16 7.83
CA ILE A 14 -2.41 -12.18 6.74
C ILE A 14 -0.96 -11.67 6.60
N LEU A 15 -0.22 -11.55 7.71
CA LEU A 15 1.18 -11.15 7.70
C LEU A 15 2.04 -12.18 6.99
N ALA A 16 1.83 -13.46 7.28
CA ALA A 16 2.51 -14.56 6.60
C ALA A 16 2.23 -14.53 5.09
N VAL A 17 0.96 -14.37 4.69
CA VAL A 17 0.58 -14.25 3.27
C VAL A 17 1.25 -13.03 2.62
N THR A 18 1.29 -11.89 3.29
CA THR A 18 1.94 -10.67 2.81
C THR A 18 3.42 -10.91 2.52
N VAL A 19 4.12 -11.58 3.43
CA VAL A 19 5.55 -11.88 3.29
C VAL A 19 5.80 -12.91 2.20
N VAL A 20 4.93 -13.92 2.05
CA VAL A 20 4.97 -14.85 0.92
C VAL A 20 4.79 -14.10 -0.40
N CYS A 21 3.84 -13.18 -0.51
CA CYS A 21 3.67 -12.36 -1.72
C CYS A 21 4.92 -11.51 -2.02
N MET A 22 5.56 -10.93 -1.01
CA MET A 22 6.82 -10.20 -1.18
C MET A 22 7.97 -11.11 -1.64
N ALA A 23 8.07 -12.31 -1.07
CA ALA A 23 9.08 -13.30 -1.45
C ALA A 23 8.86 -13.82 -2.89
N LEU A 24 7.61 -14.12 -3.27
CA LEU A 24 7.23 -14.54 -4.62
C LEU A 24 7.50 -13.46 -5.67
N GLY A 25 7.41 -12.19 -5.29
CA GLY A 25 7.86 -11.07 -6.13
C GLY A 25 9.34 -11.17 -6.54
N SER A 26 10.15 -11.94 -5.80
CA SER A 26 11.55 -12.24 -6.18
C SER A 26 11.72 -13.43 -7.11
N VAL A 27 10.69 -14.26 -7.25
CA VAL A 27 10.73 -15.44 -8.13
C VAL A 27 10.07 -15.13 -9.48
N ILE A 28 9.06 -14.25 -9.51
CA ILE A 28 8.27 -13.91 -10.69
C ILE A 28 8.46 -12.43 -11.04
N GLU A 29 9.61 -12.09 -11.62
CA GLU A 29 9.98 -10.69 -11.96
C GLU A 29 8.97 -9.99 -12.88
N THR A 30 8.28 -10.74 -13.75
CA THR A 30 7.32 -10.18 -14.72
C THR A 30 6.07 -9.58 -14.07
N ASN A 31 5.69 -10.02 -12.86
CA ASN A 31 4.46 -9.59 -12.16
C ASN A 31 4.71 -9.08 -10.74
N THR A 32 5.97 -8.76 -10.39
CA THR A 32 6.36 -8.37 -9.04
C THR A 32 5.57 -7.18 -8.51
N LEU A 33 5.42 -6.12 -9.31
CA LEU A 33 4.68 -4.93 -8.90
C LEU A 33 3.23 -5.24 -8.56
N PHE A 34 2.60 -6.19 -9.25
CA PHE A 34 1.23 -6.62 -8.97
C PHE A 34 1.14 -7.39 -7.65
N LEU A 35 2.08 -8.30 -7.37
CA LEU A 35 2.11 -9.05 -6.12
C LEU A 35 2.39 -8.14 -4.91
N LEU A 36 3.27 -7.15 -5.05
CA LEU A 36 3.55 -6.17 -4.01
C LEU A 36 2.36 -5.23 -3.78
N ALA A 37 1.69 -4.81 -4.85
CA ALA A 37 0.45 -4.05 -4.78
C ALA A 37 -0.63 -4.81 -4.01
N ALA A 38 -0.86 -6.08 -4.36
CA ALA A 38 -1.81 -6.95 -3.68
C ALA A 38 -1.44 -7.15 -2.21
N ALA A 39 -0.16 -7.37 -1.90
CA ALA A 39 0.33 -7.48 -0.53
C ALA A 39 0.03 -6.19 0.27
N ALA A 40 0.25 -5.02 -0.31
CA ALA A 40 -0.02 -3.74 0.34
C ALA A 40 -1.51 -3.56 0.66
N PHE A 41 -2.42 -4.09 -0.16
CA PHE A 41 -3.87 -4.04 0.12
C PHE A 41 -4.26 -4.73 1.43
N PHE A 42 -3.48 -5.73 1.88
CA PHE A 42 -3.69 -6.36 3.18
C PHE A 42 -3.54 -5.38 4.35
N VAL A 43 -2.67 -4.38 4.24
CA VAL A 43 -2.55 -3.31 5.25
C VAL A 43 -3.89 -2.59 5.41
N GLY A 44 -4.50 -2.21 4.29
CA GLY A 44 -5.81 -1.57 4.27
C GLY A 44 -6.91 -2.46 4.84
N ILE A 45 -6.90 -3.76 4.53
CA ILE A 45 -7.85 -4.72 5.08
C ILE A 45 -7.75 -4.78 6.61
N VAL A 46 -6.53 -4.88 7.15
CA VAL A 46 -6.31 -4.91 8.60
C VAL A 46 -6.73 -3.59 9.26
N ILE A 47 -6.52 -2.43 8.60
CA ILE A 47 -7.00 -1.13 9.09
C ILE A 47 -8.52 -1.11 9.17
N ARG A 48 -9.22 -1.60 8.15
CA ARG A 48 -10.69 -1.61 8.11
C ARG A 48 -11.30 -2.56 9.15
N GLU A 49 -10.64 -3.67 9.44
CA GLU A 49 -11.12 -4.66 10.41
C GLU A 49 -10.81 -4.30 11.87
N PHE A 50 -9.59 -3.85 12.15
CA PHE A 50 -9.07 -3.70 13.52
C PHE A 50 -8.60 -2.27 13.85
N GLY A 51 -8.81 -1.33 12.94
CA GLY A 51 -8.49 0.09 13.11
C GLY A 51 -7.05 0.47 12.73
N LEU A 52 -6.82 1.78 12.64
CA LEU A 52 -5.56 2.36 12.16
C LEU A 52 -4.33 1.95 12.96
N ARG A 53 -4.44 1.87 14.31
CA ARG A 53 -3.31 1.46 15.17
C ARG A 53 -2.83 0.04 14.87
N THR A 54 -3.78 -0.87 14.70
CA THR A 54 -3.48 -2.27 14.38
C THR A 54 -2.89 -2.41 12.99
N GLY A 55 -3.47 -1.71 12.01
CA GLY A 55 -2.94 -1.71 10.65
C GLY A 55 -1.53 -1.11 10.53
N ALA A 56 -1.23 -0.07 11.30
CA ALA A 56 0.12 0.49 11.39
C ALA A 56 1.11 -0.51 12.00
N ALA A 57 0.72 -1.19 13.09
CA ALA A 57 1.54 -2.24 13.70
C ALA A 57 1.77 -3.42 12.74
N PHE A 58 0.73 -3.83 12.02
CA PHE A 58 0.81 -4.86 10.98
C PHE A 58 1.76 -4.46 9.85
N TYR A 59 1.65 -3.23 9.35
CA TYR A 59 2.53 -2.69 8.31
C TYR A 59 4.00 -2.68 8.75
N LEU A 60 4.29 -2.20 9.96
CA LEU A 60 5.64 -2.23 10.52
C LEU A 60 6.16 -3.65 10.68
N ALA A 61 5.32 -4.57 11.18
CA ALA A 61 5.69 -5.98 11.27
C ALA A 61 5.98 -6.59 9.90
N ALA A 62 5.20 -6.26 8.87
CA ALA A 62 5.40 -6.74 7.50
C ALA A 62 6.71 -6.25 6.92
N ILE A 63 7.07 -4.98 7.15
CA ILE A 63 8.37 -4.44 6.72
C ILE A 63 9.51 -5.17 7.43
N LEU A 64 9.46 -5.27 8.76
CA LEU A 64 10.52 -5.93 9.54
C LEU A 64 10.70 -7.38 9.13
N LEU A 65 9.61 -8.14 9.02
CA LEU A 65 9.64 -9.54 8.61
C LEU A 65 10.08 -9.68 7.14
N GLY A 66 9.62 -8.80 6.26
CA GLY A 66 10.04 -8.76 4.85
C GLY A 66 11.54 -8.50 4.72
N PHE A 67 12.10 -7.57 5.51
CA PHE A 67 13.55 -7.35 5.54
C PHE A 67 14.33 -8.57 6.03
N LEU A 68 13.78 -9.37 6.95
CA LEU A 68 14.43 -10.59 7.42
C LEU A 68 14.33 -11.74 6.41
N VAL A 69 13.17 -11.91 5.75
CA VAL A 69 12.87 -13.09 4.94
C VAL A 69 13.18 -12.89 3.45
N THR A 70 12.91 -11.72 2.90
CA THR A 70 13.02 -11.48 1.45
C THR A 70 14.48 -11.21 1.06
N PRO A 71 15.04 -11.93 0.07
CA PRO A 71 16.41 -11.69 -0.38
C PRO A 71 16.56 -10.31 -1.03
N ASN A 72 15.58 -9.89 -1.83
CA ASN A 72 15.59 -8.61 -2.50
C ASN A 72 14.95 -7.50 -1.62
N LYS A 73 15.78 -6.59 -1.11
CA LYS A 73 15.34 -5.49 -0.25
C LYS A 73 14.56 -4.41 -1.00
N PHE A 74 14.75 -4.28 -2.31
CA PHE A 74 13.98 -3.32 -3.12
C PHE A 74 12.49 -3.64 -3.12
N TYR A 75 12.11 -4.92 -3.07
CA TYR A 75 10.70 -5.29 -3.02
C TYR A 75 10.06 -4.96 -1.68
N VAL A 76 10.82 -5.08 -0.59
CA VAL A 76 10.37 -4.65 0.73
C VAL A 76 10.22 -3.14 0.78
N ILE A 77 11.15 -2.38 0.19
CA ILE A 77 11.04 -0.91 0.07
C ILE A 77 9.84 -0.51 -0.81
N THR A 78 9.61 -1.22 -1.91
CA THR A 78 8.48 -0.97 -2.81
C THR A 78 7.15 -1.27 -2.12
N PHE A 79 7.05 -2.39 -1.41
CA PHE A 79 5.92 -2.69 -0.53
C PHE A 79 5.75 -1.61 0.55
N ALA A 80 6.84 -1.16 1.17
CA ALA A 80 6.79 -0.12 2.20
C ALA A 80 6.20 1.18 1.63
N ALA A 81 6.63 1.61 0.44
CA ALA A 81 6.10 2.78 -0.24
C ALA A 81 4.60 2.65 -0.54
N MET A 82 4.17 1.52 -1.12
CA MET A 82 2.77 1.25 -1.44
C MET A 82 1.89 1.14 -0.18
N GLY A 83 2.37 0.44 0.84
CA GLY A 83 1.67 0.29 2.12
C GLY A 83 1.58 1.60 2.89
N PHE A 84 2.59 2.47 2.80
CA PHE A 84 2.55 3.81 3.38
C PHE A 84 1.47 4.67 2.71
N TYR A 85 1.38 4.61 1.37
CA TYR A 85 0.30 5.28 0.64
C TYR A 85 -1.08 4.82 1.15
N ILE A 86 -1.30 3.51 1.28
CA ILE A 86 -2.57 2.95 1.78
C ILE A 86 -2.86 3.40 3.22
N LEU A 87 -1.86 3.32 4.10
CA LEU A 87 -2.00 3.76 5.49
C LEU A 87 -2.38 5.25 5.55
N GLY A 88 -1.74 6.08 4.73
CA GLY A 88 -2.04 7.50 4.61
C GLY A 88 -3.46 7.78 4.14
N ILE A 89 -3.91 7.14 3.04
CA ILE A 89 -5.27 7.37 2.53
C ILE A 89 -6.35 6.90 3.51
N GLU A 90 -6.14 5.79 4.21
CA GLU A 90 -7.06 5.29 5.24
C GLU A 90 -7.09 6.20 6.47
N ALA A 91 -5.93 6.69 6.92
CA ALA A 91 -5.86 7.65 8.02
C ALA A 91 -6.64 8.93 7.69
N VAL A 92 -6.49 9.44 6.46
CA VAL A 92 -7.19 10.62 5.97
C VAL A 92 -8.69 10.34 5.87
N TRP A 93 -9.09 9.18 5.35
CA TRP A 93 -10.49 8.78 5.27
C TRP A 93 -11.15 8.75 6.66
N ILE A 94 -10.52 8.10 7.64
CA ILE A 94 -11.00 8.04 9.03
C ILE A 94 -11.08 9.44 9.65
N PHE A 95 -10.09 10.30 9.36
CA PHE A 95 -10.08 11.69 9.85
C PHE A 95 -11.21 12.53 9.25
N LEU A 96 -11.46 12.42 7.93
CA LEU A 96 -12.56 13.10 7.24
C LEU A 96 -13.93 12.57 7.70
N ALA A 97 -14.06 11.26 7.93
CA ALA A 97 -15.30 10.64 8.43
C ALA A 97 -15.71 11.21 9.80
N LYS A 98 -14.76 11.59 10.65
CA LYS A 98 -15.02 12.22 11.96
C LYS A 98 -15.45 13.68 11.88
N ARG A 99 -15.39 14.32 10.71
CA ARG A 99 -15.73 15.75 10.53
C ARG A 99 -16.85 15.94 9.49
N PRO A 100 -18.09 15.57 9.84
CA PRO A 100 -19.24 15.54 8.93
C PRO A 100 -19.76 16.91 8.48
N GLN A 101 -19.13 18.01 8.87
CA GLN A 101 -19.52 19.38 8.49
C GLN A 101 -18.69 20.01 7.36
N MET A 102 -17.61 19.37 6.88
CA MET A 102 -16.84 19.91 5.75
C MET A 102 -17.56 19.68 4.42
N GLY A 103 -17.88 20.75 3.67
CA GLY A 103 -18.55 20.67 2.36
C GLY A 103 -17.69 20.11 1.22
N HIS A 104 -16.36 20.24 1.30
CA HIS A 104 -15.42 19.87 0.22
C HIS A 104 -14.63 18.57 0.48
N ARG A 105 -15.17 17.62 1.26
CA ARG A 105 -14.43 16.39 1.66
C ARG A 105 -13.84 15.61 0.50
N MET A 106 -14.60 15.45 -0.58
CA MET A 106 -14.14 14.65 -1.72
C MET A 106 -12.96 15.31 -2.44
N GLY A 107 -12.97 16.64 -2.55
CA GLY A 107 -11.85 17.42 -3.09
C GLY A 107 -10.62 17.37 -2.19
N ILE A 108 -10.79 17.52 -0.88
CA ILE A 108 -9.69 17.41 0.10
C ILE A 108 -9.11 15.99 0.09
N TYR A 109 -9.96 14.96 0.02
CA TYR A 109 -9.52 13.56 -0.03
C TYR A 109 -8.67 13.30 -1.27
N TRP A 110 -9.11 13.77 -2.44
CA TRP A 110 -8.35 13.67 -3.69
C TRP A 110 -7.03 14.45 -3.66
N LEU A 111 -7.05 15.68 -3.13
CA LEU A 111 -5.86 16.50 -3.00
C LEU A 111 -4.82 15.81 -2.11
N VAL A 112 -5.25 15.30 -0.95
CA VAL A 112 -4.35 14.62 -0.02
C VAL A 112 -3.82 13.31 -0.58
N LYS A 113 -4.63 12.53 -1.32
CA LYS A 113 -4.14 11.36 -2.07
C LYS A 113 -3.00 11.72 -3.01
N TYR A 114 -3.20 12.78 -3.79
CA TYR A 114 -2.21 13.26 -4.73
C TYR A 114 -0.92 13.72 -4.02
N VAL A 115 -1.05 14.44 -2.91
CA VAL A 115 0.09 14.88 -2.09
C VAL A 115 0.85 13.68 -1.52
N ILE A 116 0.16 12.72 -0.90
CA ILE A 116 0.81 11.53 -0.31
C ILE A 116 1.54 10.73 -1.40
N PHE A 117 0.89 10.52 -2.55
CA PHE A 117 1.54 9.81 -3.64
C PHE A 117 2.78 10.53 -4.15
N ASN A 118 2.71 11.85 -4.41
CA ASN A 118 3.87 12.58 -4.91
C ASN A 118 5.00 12.66 -3.87
N LEU A 119 4.67 12.75 -2.58
CA LEU A 119 5.65 12.70 -1.50
C LEU A 119 6.40 11.36 -1.42
N VAL A 120 5.76 10.27 -1.83
CA VAL A 120 6.42 8.95 -1.87
C VAL A 120 7.11 8.74 -3.22
N TYR A 121 6.42 9.06 -4.31
CA TYR A 121 6.81 8.73 -5.67
C TYR A 121 7.93 9.62 -6.21
N LEU A 122 7.88 10.94 -6.01
CA LEU A 122 8.90 11.85 -6.55
C LEU A 122 10.26 11.66 -5.87
N PRO A 123 10.37 11.54 -4.53
CA PRO A 123 11.66 11.23 -3.90
C PRO A 123 12.19 9.86 -4.30
N CYS A 124 11.31 8.87 -4.50
CA CYS A 124 11.71 7.58 -5.06
C CYS A 124 12.28 7.73 -6.48
N LEU A 125 11.61 8.48 -7.36
CA LEU A 125 11.99 8.64 -8.75
C LEU A 125 13.28 9.47 -8.93
N PHE A 126 13.43 10.57 -8.20
CA PHE A 126 14.57 11.47 -8.30
C PHE A 126 15.75 11.04 -7.42
N GLY A 127 15.48 10.60 -6.18
CA GLY A 127 16.50 10.22 -5.20
C GLY A 127 17.13 8.86 -5.49
N PHE A 128 16.39 7.93 -6.09
CA PHE A 128 16.89 6.62 -6.47
C PHE A 128 17.08 6.48 -7.99
N ARG A 129 17.25 7.59 -8.73
CA ARG A 129 17.46 7.59 -10.19
C ARG A 129 18.57 6.62 -10.63
N SER A 130 19.67 6.56 -9.88
CA SER A 130 20.81 5.67 -10.15
C SER A 130 20.58 4.19 -9.77
N MET A 131 19.61 3.92 -8.90
CA MET A 131 19.23 2.56 -8.49
C MET A 131 18.11 1.98 -9.36
N LEU A 132 17.17 2.85 -9.78
CA LEU A 132 16.02 2.47 -10.60
C LEU A 132 16.37 2.33 -12.08
N PHE A 133 17.40 3.03 -12.56
CA PHE A 133 17.80 3.02 -13.96
C PHE A 133 19.29 2.70 -14.10
N GLN A 134 19.59 1.59 -14.78
CA GLN A 134 20.96 1.16 -15.07
C GLN A 134 21.71 2.08 -16.05
N LYS A 135 21.01 2.98 -16.76
CA LYS A 135 21.58 3.95 -17.70
C LYS A 135 21.20 5.37 -17.32
N ALA A 136 22.06 6.33 -17.66
CA ALA A 136 21.78 7.75 -17.51
C ALA A 136 20.46 8.10 -18.24
N VAL A 137 19.42 8.31 -17.45
CA VAL A 137 18.07 8.61 -17.94
C VAL A 137 18.08 10.03 -18.47
N SER A 138 17.55 10.29 -19.66
CA SER A 138 17.31 11.66 -20.13
C SER A 138 16.20 12.33 -19.30
N ASP A 139 16.26 13.64 -19.12
CA ASP A 139 15.21 14.40 -18.42
C ASP A 139 13.83 14.23 -19.08
N GLN A 140 13.78 13.96 -20.39
CA GLN A 140 12.54 13.61 -21.10
C GLN A 140 11.96 12.27 -20.64
N MET A 141 12.80 11.28 -20.36
CA MET A 141 12.37 9.96 -19.92
C MET A 141 11.92 9.98 -18.45
N LEU A 142 12.48 10.89 -17.63
CA LEU A 142 11.94 11.19 -16.30
C LEU A 142 10.55 11.83 -16.37
N LEU A 143 10.31 12.78 -17.28
CA LEU A 143 8.98 13.37 -17.47
C LEU A 143 7.94 12.32 -17.88
N VAL A 144 8.32 11.40 -18.77
CA VAL A 144 7.47 10.26 -19.13
C VAL A 144 7.20 9.37 -17.93
N ALA A 145 8.21 9.06 -17.12
CA ALA A 145 8.03 8.28 -15.89
C ALA A 145 7.07 8.97 -14.91
N VAL A 146 7.19 10.28 -14.72
CA VAL A 146 6.25 11.07 -13.91
C VAL A 146 4.82 10.92 -14.45
N ALA A 147 4.61 11.08 -15.75
CA ALA A 147 3.28 10.94 -16.36
C ALA A 147 2.69 9.54 -16.17
N VAL A 148 3.51 8.49 -16.38
CA VAL A 148 3.12 7.09 -16.14
C VAL A 148 2.77 6.86 -14.67
N GLY A 149 3.54 7.42 -13.74
CA GLY A 149 3.26 7.35 -12.31
C GLY A 149 1.90 7.93 -11.93
N GLN A 150 1.50 9.06 -12.53
CA GLN A 150 0.18 9.64 -12.28
C GLN A 150 -0.97 8.74 -12.79
N ILE A 151 -0.78 8.11 -13.95
CA ILE A 151 -1.76 7.13 -14.47
C ILE A 151 -1.80 5.89 -13.56
N ALA A 152 -0.64 5.42 -13.10
CA ALA A 152 -0.54 4.28 -12.20
C ALA A 152 -1.26 4.52 -10.87
N LEU A 153 -1.18 5.74 -10.30
CA LEU A 153 -1.98 6.12 -9.13
C LEU A 153 -3.48 5.89 -9.38
N LEU A 154 -4.02 6.36 -10.51
CA LEU A 154 -5.44 6.23 -10.80
C LEU A 154 -5.88 4.76 -10.88
N ILE A 155 -5.06 3.92 -11.52
CA ILE A 155 -5.31 2.48 -11.65
C ILE A 155 -5.22 1.81 -10.28
N TYR A 156 -4.17 2.11 -9.52
CA TYR A 156 -3.91 1.54 -8.20
C TYR A 156 -5.01 1.90 -7.21
N ASP A 157 -5.42 3.17 -7.17
CA ASP A 157 -6.46 3.65 -6.27
C ASP A 157 -7.84 3.04 -6.61
N LYS A 158 -8.17 2.91 -7.90
CA LYS A 158 -9.38 2.19 -8.33
C LYS A 158 -9.34 0.71 -7.96
N ALA A 159 -8.21 0.04 -8.18
CA ALA A 159 -8.04 -1.36 -7.81
C ALA A 159 -8.18 -1.55 -6.30
N TYR A 160 -7.57 -0.68 -5.50
CA TYR A 160 -7.69 -0.70 -4.04
C TYR A 160 -9.14 -0.53 -3.58
N GLN A 161 -9.84 0.49 -4.09
CA GLN A 161 -11.24 0.73 -3.76
C GLN A 161 -12.13 -0.46 -4.13
N TYR A 162 -11.89 -1.09 -5.28
CA TYR A 162 -12.64 -2.28 -5.70
C TYR A 162 -12.41 -3.47 -4.75
N VAL A 163 -11.14 -3.74 -4.41
CA VAL A 163 -10.77 -4.82 -3.48
C VAL A 163 -11.38 -4.58 -2.11
N GLN A 164 -11.29 -3.36 -1.58
CA GLN A 164 -11.86 -2.99 -0.28
C GLN A 164 -13.39 -3.03 -0.26
N GLY A 165 -14.04 -2.37 -1.21
CA GLY A 165 -15.49 -2.14 -1.18
C GLY A 165 -16.31 -3.31 -1.71
N THR A 166 -15.77 -4.12 -2.62
CA THR A 166 -16.53 -5.18 -3.29
C THR A 166 -16.03 -6.56 -2.89
N LEU A 167 -14.72 -6.80 -3.03
CA LEU A 167 -14.16 -8.11 -2.76
C LEU A 167 -14.19 -8.37 -1.25
N TRP A 168 -13.54 -7.51 -0.47
CA TRP A 168 -13.40 -7.70 0.96
C TRP A 168 -14.74 -7.73 1.69
N GLU A 169 -15.68 -6.83 1.37
CA GLU A 169 -17.03 -6.87 1.96
C GLU A 169 -17.78 -8.19 1.74
N LYS A 170 -17.57 -8.86 0.60
CA LYS A 170 -18.15 -10.19 0.33
C LYS A 170 -17.45 -11.29 1.13
N TRP A 171 -16.13 -11.24 1.19
CA TRP A 171 -15.31 -12.26 1.85
C TRP A 171 -15.35 -12.15 3.38
N ARG A 172 -15.43 -10.93 3.92
CA ARG A 172 -15.57 -10.64 5.35
C ARG A 172 -16.69 -11.44 5.98
N LYS A 173 -17.87 -11.47 5.36
CA LYS A 173 -19.06 -12.19 5.85
C LYS A 173 -18.90 -13.72 5.91
N ARG A 174 -17.90 -14.27 5.23
CA ARG A 174 -17.64 -15.73 5.16
C ARG A 174 -16.47 -16.16 6.05
N ILE A 175 -15.49 -15.28 6.23
CA ILE A 175 -14.24 -15.58 6.96
C ILE A 175 -14.31 -15.12 8.43
N LEU A 176 -15.06 -14.05 8.72
CA LEU A 176 -15.11 -13.41 10.03
C LEU A 176 -16.46 -13.60 10.72
#